data_AF-A0A2T1BZB0-F1
#
_entry.id   AF-A0A2T1BZB0-F1
#
_cell.length_a   1.000
_cell.length_b   1.000
_cell.length_c   1.000
_cell.angle_alpha   90.00
_cell.angle_beta   90.00
_cell.angle_gamma   90.00
#
_symmetry.space_group_name_H-M   'P 1'
#
loop_
_entity.id
_entity.type
_entity.pdbx_description
1 polymer ?
#
loop_
_entity_poly.entity_id
_entity_poly.type
_entity_poly.pdbx_seq_one_letter_code
_entity_poly.pdbx_strand_id
1 'polypeptide(L)'
;MATTSYKLLCGFLVLGLSGCSSDWSSTKGVVPDQLLQEAATKYTTTTERSLSSAKARKFGQITVVDFRNQDLCGRLGCLYFLIYDEKVSALYLKPLQAGLFQQDGSCLLIRQPEPQNQRENRFCPNNGELSLVDSRLIN
;
A
#
# COMPACT_ATOMS: atom_id res chain seq x y z
N MET A 1 30.33 -26.83 0.86
CA MET A 1 29.12 -26.15 1.35
C MET A 1 28.37 -25.65 0.13
N ALA A 2 27.18 -26.18 -0.13
CA ALA A 2 26.42 -25.83 -1.32
C ALA A 2 25.77 -24.45 -1.13
N THR A 3 26.22 -23.48 -1.92
CA THR A 3 25.57 -22.17 -2.05
C THR A 3 24.28 -22.36 -2.85
N THR A 4 23.15 -22.30 -2.16
CA THR A 4 21.82 -22.29 -2.78
C THR A 4 21.69 -21.03 -3.63
N SER A 5 21.87 -21.16 -4.95
CA SER A 5 21.59 -20.10 -5.91
C SER A 5 20.07 -19.97 -6.09
N TYR A 6 19.48 -18.89 -5.57
CA TYR A 6 18.09 -18.54 -5.86
C TYR A 6 18.01 -17.93 -7.27
N LYS A 7 17.51 -18.72 -8.23
CA LYS A 7 17.15 -18.21 -9.57
C LYS A 7 15.98 -17.24 -9.43
N LEU A 8 16.25 -15.97 -9.70
CA LEU A 8 15.26 -14.90 -9.78
C LEU A 8 14.46 -15.09 -11.07
N LEU A 9 13.30 -15.73 -10.96
CA LEU A 9 12.35 -15.87 -12.06
C LEU A 9 11.57 -14.57 -12.21
N CYS A 10 12.00 -13.73 -13.14
CA CYS A 10 11.19 -12.64 -13.68
C CYS A 10 10.04 -13.24 -14.49
N GLY A 11 8.81 -13.12 -14.00
CA GLY A 11 7.59 -13.40 -14.75
C GLY A 11 6.72 -12.15 -14.76
N PHE A 12 6.63 -11.49 -15.91
CA PHE A 12 5.64 -10.44 -16.16
C PHE A 12 4.26 -11.07 -16.37
N LEU A 13 3.24 -10.47 -15.78
CA LEU A 13 1.88 -10.54 -16.30
C LEU A 13 1.27 -9.15 -16.19
N VAL A 14 1.27 -8.42 -17.32
CA VAL A 14 0.47 -7.22 -17.51
C VAL A 14 -0.93 -7.71 -17.88
N LEU A 15 -1.87 -7.61 -16.95
CA LEU A 15 -3.30 -7.67 -17.27
C LEU A 15 -3.88 -6.30 -16.99
N GLY A 16 -4.24 -5.62 -18.08
CA GLY A 16 -5.01 -4.39 -18.03
C GLY A 16 -6.40 -4.68 -17.45
N LEU A 17 -6.73 -3.98 -16.36
CA LEU A 17 -8.11 -3.80 -15.94
C LEU A 17 -8.32 -2.33 -15.64
N SER A 18 -9.01 -1.70 -16.59
CA SER A 18 -9.79 -0.47 -16.45
C SER A 18 -10.65 -0.55 -15.19
N GLY A 19 -10.16 0.09 -14.14
CA GLY A 19 -10.82 0.24 -12.87
C GLY A 19 -10.18 1.40 -12.13
N CYS A 20 -10.08 2.57 -12.78
CA CYS A 20 -9.90 3.82 -12.07
C CYS A 20 -11.13 3.99 -11.17
N SER A 21 -11.11 3.41 -9.96
CA SER A 21 -12.13 3.76 -8.97
C SER A 21 -12.01 5.25 -8.74
N SER A 22 -13.07 5.98 -9.06
CA SER A 22 -13.25 7.44 -8.95
C SER A 22 -12.97 8.03 -7.56
N ASP A 23 -12.66 7.17 -6.58
CA ASP A 23 -12.53 7.51 -5.16
C ASP A 23 -11.08 7.83 -4.74
N TRP A 24 -10.11 7.74 -5.66
CA TRP A 24 -8.73 8.14 -5.40
C TRP A 24 -8.54 9.61 -5.79
N SER A 25 -8.41 10.48 -4.80
CA SER A 25 -8.18 11.92 -4.99
C SER A 25 -6.69 12.25 -4.98
N SER A 26 -6.34 13.48 -5.33
CA SER A 26 -5.01 14.01 -5.03
C SER A 26 -4.74 13.94 -3.52
N THR A 27 -3.47 13.75 -3.14
CA THR A 27 -3.02 13.88 -1.74
C THR A 27 -3.13 15.31 -1.21
N LYS A 28 -3.14 16.33 -2.09
CA LYS A 28 -3.18 17.75 -1.73
C LYS A 28 -4.43 18.06 -0.91
N GLY A 29 -4.22 18.55 0.31
CA GLY A 29 -5.30 18.89 1.25
C GLY A 29 -5.94 17.70 1.99
N VAL A 30 -5.48 16.46 1.73
CA VAL A 30 -5.90 15.24 2.44
C VAL A 30 -4.82 14.80 3.43
N VAL A 31 -3.56 14.95 3.05
CA VAL A 31 -2.39 14.62 3.88
C VAL A 31 -1.44 15.83 3.86
N PRO A 32 -0.89 16.25 5.01
CA PRO A 32 0.13 17.29 5.04
C PRO A 32 1.34 16.91 4.18
N ASP A 33 1.80 17.83 3.33
CA ASP A 33 2.94 17.58 2.42
C ASP A 33 4.22 17.23 3.20
N GLN A 34 4.43 17.87 4.34
CA GLN A 34 5.55 17.58 5.24
C GLN A 34 5.53 16.11 5.71
N LEU A 35 4.36 15.59 6.10
CA LEU A 35 4.23 14.21 6.56
C LEU A 35 4.54 13.21 5.43
N LEU A 36 4.09 13.51 4.20
CA LEU A 36 4.40 12.69 3.04
C LEU A 36 5.89 12.70 2.71
N GLN A 37 6.54 13.86 2.82
CA GLN A 37 7.96 14.01 2.55
C GLN A 37 8.84 13.33 3.61
N GLU A 38 8.50 13.46 4.89
CA GLU A 38 9.15 12.75 5.99
C GLU A 38 9.00 11.23 5.84
N ALA A 39 7.79 10.75 5.55
CA ALA A 39 7.54 9.34 5.32
C ALA A 39 8.29 8.81 4.08
N ALA A 40 8.27 9.55 2.97
CA ALA A 40 9.01 9.18 1.77
C ALA A 40 10.51 9.08 2.04
N THR A 41 11.08 10.05 2.76
CA THR A 41 12.51 10.05 3.14
C THR A 41 12.87 8.89 4.06
N LYS A 42 11.97 8.53 4.99
CA LYS A 42 12.17 7.45 5.95
C LYS A 42 12.08 6.06 5.31
N TYR A 43 11.15 5.85 4.38
CA TYR A 43 10.82 4.53 3.83
C TYR A 43 11.33 4.29 2.41
N THR A 44 11.92 5.30 1.76
CA THR A 44 12.49 5.19 0.42
C THR A 44 13.89 5.79 0.39
N THR A 45 14.74 5.27 -0.50
CA THR A 45 16.09 5.79 -0.72
C THR A 45 16.13 6.90 -1.78
N THR A 46 14.97 7.37 -2.25
CA THR A 46 14.87 8.35 -3.35
C THR A 46 14.44 9.70 -2.79
N THR A 47 15.37 10.65 -2.78
CA THR A 47 15.20 12.02 -2.26
C THR A 47 14.47 12.96 -3.20
N GLU A 48 14.39 12.61 -4.49
CA GLU A 48 13.75 13.44 -5.53
C GLU A 48 12.73 12.63 -6.31
N ARG A 49 11.51 12.49 -5.80
CA ARG A 49 10.36 12.20 -6.66
C ARG A 49 9.21 13.09 -6.31
N SER A 50 8.65 13.71 -7.34
CA SER A 50 7.53 14.63 -7.23
C SER A 50 6.33 13.89 -6.63
N LEU A 51 6.10 14.02 -5.32
CA LEU A 51 4.95 13.47 -4.59
C LEU A 51 3.59 13.99 -5.10
N SER A 52 3.62 14.92 -6.06
CA SER A 52 2.45 15.56 -6.70
C SER A 52 1.50 14.60 -7.42
N SER A 53 2.00 13.45 -7.88
CA SER A 53 1.18 12.41 -8.56
C SER A 53 0.67 11.31 -7.64
N ALA A 54 1.03 11.35 -6.35
CA ALA A 54 0.51 10.41 -5.37
C ALA A 54 -1.00 10.62 -5.21
N LYS A 55 -1.72 9.52 -5.04
CA LYS A 55 -3.17 9.55 -4.84
C LYS A 55 -3.50 9.11 -3.43
N ALA A 56 -4.51 9.71 -2.84
CA ALA A 56 -5.01 9.33 -1.52
C ALA A 56 -6.44 8.83 -1.62
N ARG A 57 -6.80 7.94 -0.70
CA ARG A 57 -8.18 7.54 -0.46
C ARG A 57 -8.40 7.39 1.03
N LYS A 58 -9.52 7.91 1.52
CA LYS A 58 -9.90 7.84 2.94
C LYS A 58 -10.90 6.69 3.18
N PHE A 59 -10.67 5.95 4.24
CA PHE A 59 -11.49 4.85 4.75
C PHE A 59 -11.77 5.13 6.24
N GLY A 60 -12.87 5.81 6.53
CA GLY A 60 -13.13 6.32 7.88
C GLY A 60 -12.06 7.31 8.33
N GLN A 61 -11.28 6.97 9.36
CA GLN A 61 -10.17 7.78 9.85
C GLN A 61 -8.82 7.41 9.23
N ILE A 62 -8.76 6.33 8.45
CA ILE A 62 -7.54 5.82 7.84
C ILE A 62 -7.40 6.42 6.45
N THR A 63 -6.28 7.07 6.15
CA THR A 63 -5.95 7.52 4.80
C THR A 63 -4.91 6.59 4.20
N VAL A 64 -5.22 6.03 3.03
CA VAL A 64 -4.28 5.24 2.23
C VAL A 64 -3.71 6.13 1.14
N VAL A 65 -2.39 6.18 1.04
CA VAL A 65 -1.67 6.90 -0.02
C VAL A 65 -1.00 5.90 -0.95
N ASP A 66 -1.28 6.05 -2.24
CA ASP A 66 -0.83 5.22 -3.34
C ASP A 66 0.25 5.96 -4.15
N PHE A 67 1.44 5.36 -4.19
CA PHE A 67 2.60 5.88 -4.91
C PHE A 67 2.93 5.10 -6.20
N ARG A 68 2.01 4.26 -6.70
CA ARG A 68 2.25 3.43 -7.91
C ARG A 68 2.73 4.21 -9.12
N ASN A 69 2.25 5.43 -9.31
CA ASN A 69 2.61 6.29 -10.43
C ASN A 69 3.94 7.04 -10.25
N GLN A 70 4.68 6.76 -9.16
CA GLN A 70 5.93 7.43 -8.82
C GLN A 70 7.15 6.51 -8.98
N ASP A 71 6.98 5.38 -9.68
CA ASP A 71 8.03 4.38 -9.88
C ASP A 71 8.61 3.85 -8.54
N LEU A 72 7.84 3.97 -7.44
CA LEU A 72 8.11 3.38 -6.12
C LEU A 72 7.59 1.93 -6.03
N CYS A 73 7.53 1.28 -7.19
CA CYS A 73 7.18 -0.13 -7.35
C CYS A 73 8.46 -0.92 -7.59
N GLY A 74 8.84 -1.72 -6.61
CA GLY A 74 9.95 -2.66 -6.72
C GLY A 74 9.46 -4.06 -7.08
N ARG A 75 10.40 -5.01 -7.17
CA ARG A 75 10.09 -6.44 -7.40
C ARG A 75 9.18 -7.05 -6.32
N LEU A 76 9.16 -6.47 -5.12
CA LEU A 76 8.38 -6.93 -3.97
C LEU A 76 6.96 -6.38 -3.94
N GLY A 77 6.64 -5.37 -4.76
CA GLY A 77 5.38 -4.66 -4.75
C GLY A 77 5.55 -3.15 -4.83
N CYS A 78 4.44 -2.44 -4.73
CA CYS A 78 4.39 -0.99 -4.67
C CYS A 78 4.22 -0.52 -3.23
N LEU A 79 4.83 0.62 -2.92
CA LEU A 79 4.71 1.26 -1.63
C LEU A 79 3.34 1.93 -1.46
N TYR A 80 2.71 1.65 -0.34
CA TYR A 80 1.52 2.35 0.15
C TYR A 80 1.79 2.87 1.55
N PHE A 81 1.30 4.06 1.86
CA PHE A 81 1.26 4.56 3.22
C PHE A 81 -0.14 4.43 3.80
N LEU A 82 -0.24 3.93 5.01
CA LEU A 82 -1.42 4.01 5.84
C LEU A 82 -1.20 5.13 6.86
N ILE A 83 -2.14 6.05 6.95
CA ILE A 83 -2.07 7.21 7.83
C ILE A 83 -3.27 7.18 8.77
N TYR A 84 -3.01 7.22 10.07
CA TYR A 84 -4.00 7.32 11.12
C TYR A 84 -3.45 8.21 12.23
N ASP A 85 -4.21 9.25 12.61
CA ASP A 85 -3.81 10.19 13.67
C ASP A 85 -2.39 10.75 13.47
N GLU A 86 -2.10 11.19 12.23
CA GLU A 86 -0.78 11.70 11.79
C GLU A 86 0.39 10.69 11.85
N LYS A 87 0.14 9.45 12.27
CA LYS A 87 1.14 8.38 12.25
C LYS A 87 1.11 7.63 10.92
N VAL A 88 2.30 7.34 10.41
CA VAL A 88 2.48 6.70 9.10
C VAL A 88 3.01 5.29 9.27
N SER A 89 2.31 4.33 8.66
CA SER A 89 2.76 2.95 8.48
C SER A 89 3.00 2.69 6.99
N ALA A 90 4.15 2.14 6.64
CA ALA A 90 4.49 1.78 5.27
C ALA A 90 4.21 0.31 5.00
N LEU A 91 3.59 0.03 3.86
CA LEU A 91 3.32 -1.34 3.39
C LEU A 91 3.76 -1.50 1.94
N TYR A 92 4.42 -2.61 1.65
CA TYR A 92 4.71 -3.01 0.27
C TYR A 92 3.67 -4.03 -0.16
N LEU A 93 2.83 -3.67 -1.14
CA LEU A 93 1.76 -4.53 -1.63
C LEU A 93 1.98 -4.88 -3.10
N LYS A 94 1.79 -6.15 -3.47
CA LYS A 94 1.79 -6.56 -4.89
C LYS A 94 0.77 -5.72 -5.68
N PRO A 95 1.14 -5.13 -6.82
CA PRO A 95 0.29 -4.20 -7.54
C PRO A 95 -0.94 -4.88 -8.16
N LEU A 96 -2.02 -4.09 -8.22
CA LEU A 96 -3.15 -4.20 -9.15
C LEU A 96 -4.13 -5.36 -8.92
N GLN A 97 -5.04 -5.17 -7.95
CA GLN A 97 -6.38 -5.76 -7.99
C GLN A 97 -7.43 -4.73 -7.56
N ALA A 98 -8.60 -4.76 -8.20
CA ALA A 98 -9.76 -4.01 -7.72
C ALA A 98 -10.19 -4.56 -6.36
N GLY A 99 -10.62 -3.69 -5.44
CA GLY A 99 -11.08 -4.12 -4.11
C GLY A 99 -9.96 -4.52 -3.13
N LEU A 100 -8.70 -4.16 -3.40
CA LEU A 100 -7.56 -4.38 -2.49
C LEU A 100 -7.81 -3.81 -1.09
N PHE A 101 -8.49 -2.66 -0.97
CA PHE A 101 -8.77 -1.99 0.29
C PHE A 101 -10.27 -1.98 0.56
N GLN A 102 -10.68 -2.47 1.73
CA GLN A 102 -12.06 -2.45 2.20
C GLN A 102 -12.12 -1.95 3.63
N GLN A 103 -13.12 -1.13 3.95
CA GLN A 103 -13.37 -0.71 5.33
C GLN A 103 -14.25 -1.75 6.04
N ASP A 104 -13.89 -2.07 7.28
CA ASP A 104 -14.65 -2.93 8.18
C ASP A 104 -14.67 -2.31 9.59
N GLY A 105 -15.74 -1.57 9.89
CA GLY A 105 -15.82 -0.74 11.09
C GLY A 105 -14.75 0.36 11.09
N SER A 106 -13.94 0.41 12.14
CA SER A 106 -12.77 1.30 12.27
C SER A 106 -11.50 0.75 11.61
N CYS A 107 -11.55 -0.49 11.11
CA CYS A 107 -10.39 -1.18 10.55
C CYS A 107 -10.34 -1.09 9.02
N LEU A 108 -9.13 -1.24 8.49
CA LEU A 108 -8.85 -1.40 7.07
C LEU A 108 -8.50 -2.87 6.78
N LEU A 109 -9.25 -3.50 5.90
CA LEU A 109 -8.94 -4.79 5.32
C LEU A 109 -8.15 -4.58 4.04
N ILE A 110 -7.05 -5.33 3.90
CA ILE A 110 -6.18 -5.33 2.72
C ILE A 110 -6.14 -6.75 2.15
N ARG A 111 -6.68 -6.97 0.95
CA ARG A 111 -6.77 -8.28 0.28
C ARG A 111 -5.73 -8.41 -0.84
N GLN A 112 -4.74 -9.26 -0.62
CA GLN A 112 -3.65 -9.48 -1.55
C GLN A 112 -3.76 -10.85 -2.22
N PRO A 113 -3.62 -10.93 -3.54
CA PRO A 113 -3.58 -12.23 -4.21
C PRO A 113 -2.32 -13.01 -3.87
N GLU A 114 -2.49 -14.31 -3.65
CA GLU A 114 -1.46 -15.33 -3.62
C GLU A 114 -1.71 -16.37 -4.73
N PRO A 115 -0.72 -17.21 -5.12
CA PRO A 115 -0.86 -18.10 -6.28
C PRO A 115 -2.07 -19.06 -6.25
N GLN A 116 -2.58 -19.38 -5.07
CA GLN A 116 -3.70 -20.33 -4.90
C GLN A 116 -4.83 -19.80 -4.01
N ASN A 117 -4.61 -18.68 -3.30
CA ASN A 117 -5.49 -18.14 -2.28
C ASN A 117 -5.45 -16.60 -2.35
N GLN A 118 -6.21 -15.92 -1.49
CA GLN A 118 -5.98 -14.51 -1.16
C GLN A 118 -5.56 -14.39 0.30
N ARG A 119 -4.64 -13.48 0.61
CA ARG A 119 -4.33 -13.09 1.99
C ARG A 119 -5.11 -11.84 2.33
N GLU A 120 -5.94 -11.94 3.36
CA GLU A 120 -6.61 -10.78 3.96
C GLU A 120 -5.87 -10.37 5.22
N ASN A 121 -5.38 -9.13 5.24
CA ASN A 121 -4.74 -8.52 6.39
C ASN A 121 -5.67 -7.45 6.96
N ARG A 122 -5.96 -7.51 8.26
CA ARG A 122 -6.81 -6.53 8.95
C ARG A 122 -5.94 -5.60 9.80
N PHE A 123 -5.98 -4.32 9.48
CA PHE A 123 -5.30 -3.25 10.22
C PHE A 123 -6.33 -2.45 11.00
N CYS A 124 -6.18 -2.40 12.32
CA CYS A 124 -7.09 -1.65 13.19
C CYS A 124 -6.33 -0.58 13.99
N PRO A 125 -6.97 0.54 14.32
CA PRO A 125 -6.47 1.46 15.32
C PRO A 125 -6.25 0.77 16.66
N ASN A 126 -5.04 0.89 17.20
CA ASN A 126 -4.63 0.36 18.49
C ASN A 126 -3.63 1.35 19.11
N ASN A 127 -3.93 1.89 20.30
CA ASN A 127 -3.08 2.88 21.00
C ASN A 127 -2.63 4.06 20.13
N GLY A 128 -3.53 4.58 19.29
CA GLY A 128 -3.24 5.71 18.39
C GLY A 128 -2.44 5.33 17.15
N GLU A 129 -2.20 4.04 16.88
CA GLU A 129 -1.46 3.54 15.71
C GLU A 129 -2.30 2.53 14.92
N LEU A 130 -1.97 2.34 13.64
CA LEU A 130 -2.49 1.21 12.89
C LEU A 130 -1.63 -0.01 13.12
N SER A 131 -2.24 -1.08 13.63
CA SER A 131 -1.58 -2.37 13.86
C SER A 131 -2.27 -3.47 13.06
N LEU A 132 -1.47 -4.41 12.54
CA LEU A 132 -2.00 -5.66 12.00
C LEU A 132 -2.57 -6.49 13.15
N VAL A 133 -3.88 -6.76 13.13
CA VAL A 133 -4.56 -7.54 14.18
C VAL A 133 -4.96 -8.93 13.72
N ASP A 134 -5.06 -9.15 12.40
CA ASP A 134 -5.36 -10.46 11.82
C ASP A 134 -4.74 -10.59 10.43
N SER A 135 -4.28 -11.80 10.09
CA SER A 135 -3.78 -12.16 8.76
C SER A 135 -4.19 -13.59 8.45
N ARG A 136 -5.06 -13.75 7.46
CA ARG A 136 -5.64 -15.05 7.10
C ARG A 136 -5.59 -15.30 5.60
N LEU A 137 -5.46 -16.58 5.24
CA LEU A 137 -5.67 -17.04 3.88
C LEU A 137 -7.16 -17.33 3.69
N ILE A 138 -7.73 -16.80 2.61
CA ILE A 138 -9.09 -17.04 2.16
C ILE A 138 -9.02 -17.67 0.76
N ASN A 139 -9.92 -18.60 0.48
CA ASN A 139 -9.99 -19.30 -0.80
C ASN A 139 -10.95 -18.59 -1.75
#